data_AF-A0AAU4WXN0-F1
#
_entry.id   AF-A0AAU4WXN0-F1
#
_cell.length_a   1.000
_cell.length_b   1.000
_cell.length_c   1.000
_cell.angle_alpha   90.00
_cell.angle_beta   90.00
_cell.angle_gamma   90.00
#
_symmetry.space_group_name_H-M   'P 1'
#
loop_
_entity.id
_entity.type
_entity.pdbx_description
1 polymer ?
#
loop_
_entity_poly.entity_id
_entity_poly.type
_entity_poly.pdbx_seq_one_letter_code
_entity_poly.pdbx_strand_id
1 'polypeptide(L)' 'MAHEIVIAQPTGKGKVETGQEWRISYMTTTDRLPALEAWLHEKHPYDVPQWITLPVTGGSEAYLSWVVEETAQD' A
#
# COMPACT_ATOMS: atom_id res chain seq x y z
N MET A 1 -1.83 -8.81 1.11
CA MET A 1 -3.19 -9.20 1.60
C MET A 1 -4.17 -8.08 1.31
N ALA A 2 -5.44 -8.38 1.02
CA ALA A 2 -6.48 -7.38 0.80
C ALA A 2 -7.61 -7.54 1.83
N HIS A 3 -8.06 -6.43 2.40
CA HIS A 3 -9.16 -6.40 3.36
C HIS A 3 -10.20 -5.36 2.90
N GLU A 4 -11.48 -5.73 2.98
CA GLU A 4 -12.55 -4.76 2.80
C GLU A 4 -12.55 -3.77 3.96
N ILE A 5 -12.72 -2.49 3.63
CA ILE A 5 -12.84 -1.41 4.59
C ILE A 5 -13.96 -0.45 4.18
N VAL A 6 -14.50 0.25 5.18
CA VAL A 6 -15.42 1.38 4.96
C VAL A 6 -14.66 2.65 5.31
N ILE A 7 -14.52 3.56 4.34
CA ILE A 7 -13.87 4.85 4.59
C ILE A 7 -14.92 5.95 4.58
N ALA A 8 -14.84 6.82 5.58
CA ALA A 8 -15.55 8.09 5.64
C ALA A 8 -14.60 9.21 5.22
N GLN A 9 -14.84 9.86 4.08
CA GLN A 9 -14.00 10.92 3.55
C GLN A 9 -14.76 12.26 3.55
N PRO A 10 -14.14 13.36 4.03
CA PRO A 10 -14.72 14.68 3.90
C PRO A 10 -14.64 15.13 2.44
N THR A 11 -15.80 15.40 1.84
CA THR A 11 -15.89 16.11 0.57
C THR A 11 -15.43 17.56 0.75
N GLY A 12 -14.98 18.20 -0.34
CA GLY A 12 -14.63 19.63 -0.36
C GLY A 12 -15.77 20.60 0.02
N LYS A 13 -16.97 20.09 0.37
CA LYS A 13 -18.14 20.87 0.81
C LYS A 13 -18.52 20.61 2.27
N GLY A 14 -17.64 20.00 3.06
CA GLY A 14 -17.90 19.70 4.48
C GLY A 14 -18.91 18.58 4.72
N LYS A 15 -19.28 17.82 3.69
CA LYS A 15 -20.09 16.59 3.84
C LYS A 15 -19.17 15.40 3.95
N VAL A 16 -19.48 14.46 4.84
CA VAL A 16 -18.83 13.16 4.90
C VAL A 16 -19.51 12.22 3.91
N GLU A 17 -18.73 11.61 3.03
CA GLU A 17 -19.16 10.51 2.18
C GLU A 17 -18.57 9.20 2.70
N THR A 18 -19.37 8.13 2.64
CA THR A 18 -18.96 6.80 3.05
C THR A 18 -18.96 5.88 1.83
N GLY A 19 -17.85 5.21 1.60
CA GLY A 19 -17.67 4.27 0.49
C GLY A 19 -17.09 2.93 0.94
N GLN A 20 -17.42 1.88 0.18
CA GLN A 20 -16.75 0.58 0.31
C GLN A 20 -15.43 0.64 -0.47
N GLU A 21 -14.34 0.32 0.20
CA GLU A 21 -13.00 0.30 -0.37
C GLU A 21 -12.24 -0.95 0.04
N TRP A 22 -11.07 -1.15 -0.58
CA TRP A 22 -10.18 -2.25 -0.26
C TRP A 22 -8.83 -1.71 0.19
N ARG A 23 -8.38 -2.15 1.37
CA ARG A 23 -7.00 -1.90 1.81
C ARG A 23 -6.12 -3.03 1.35
N ILE A 24 -5.11 -2.70 0.57
CA ILE A 24 -4.07 -3.64 0.13
C ILE A 24 -2.81 -3.37 0.94
N SER A 25 -2.23 -4.44 1.50
CA SER A 25 -0.89 -4.41 2.09
C SER A 25 0.08 -5.09 1.12
N TYR A 26 1.09 -4.33 0.72
CA TYR A 26 2.23 -4.79 -0.07
C TYR A 26 3.42 -5.04 0.84
N MET A 27 4.15 -6.11 0.55
CA MET A 27 5.36 -6.49 1.26
C MET A 27 6.48 -6.39 0.24
N THR A 28 7.45 -5.53 0.52
CA THR A 28 8.55 -5.25 -0.39
C THR A 28 9.74 -4.74 0.38
N THR A 29 10.89 -4.67 -0.27
CA THR A 29 12.12 -4.10 0.27
C THR A 29 12.18 -2.60 0.05
N THR A 30 12.97 -1.90 0.87
CA THR A 30 13.05 -0.43 0.85
C THR A 30 13.57 0.13 -0.48
N ASP A 31 14.48 -0.57 -1.14
CA ASP A 31 15.03 -0.21 -2.46
C ASP A 31 14.00 -0.30 -3.60
N ARG A 32 12.97 -1.14 -3.44
CA ARG A 32 11.89 -1.32 -4.43
C ARG A 32 10.72 -0.37 -4.21
N LEU A 33 10.67 0.30 -3.05
CA LEU A 33 9.60 1.21 -2.67
C LEU A 33 9.35 2.33 -3.70
N PRO A 34 10.37 3.03 -4.27
CA PRO A 34 10.12 4.09 -5.24
C PRO A 34 9.45 3.60 -6.52
N ALA A 35 9.80 2.40 -6.99
CA ALA A 35 9.21 1.81 -8.19
C ALA A 35 7.74 1.40 -7.93
N LEU A 36 7.46 0.85 -6.75
CA LEU A 36 6.09 0.49 -6.36
C LEU A 36 5.20 1.72 -6.18
N GLU A 37 5.71 2.78 -5.57
CA GLU A 37 4.99 4.05 -5.42
C GLU A 37 4.64 4.65 -6.80
N ALA A 38 5.62 4.72 -7.70
CA ALA A 38 5.39 5.22 -9.05
C ALA A 38 4.33 4.41 -9.80
N TRP A 39 4.41 3.07 -9.75
CA TRP A 39 3.42 2.19 -10.36
C TRP A 39 2.03 2.36 -9.75
N LEU A 40 1.95 2.48 -8.42
CA LEU A 40 0.68 2.70 -7.72
C LEU A 40 0.05 4.02 -8.18
N HIS A 41 0.79 5.13 -8.15
CA HIS A 41 0.27 6.43 -8.58
C HIS A 41 -0.13 6.46 -10.05
N GLU A 42 0.55 5.72 -10.93
CA GLU A 42 0.18 5.62 -12.35
C GLU A 42 -1.15 4.86 -12.55
N LYS A 43 -1.42 3.83 -11.74
CA LYS A 43 -2.57 2.93 -11.91
C LYS A 43 -3.75 3.23 -11.01
N HIS A 44 -3.56 3.99 -9.94
CA HIS A 44 -4.61 4.20 -8.95
C HIS A 44 -5.73 5.10 -9.53
N PRO A 45 -7.01 4.77 -9.30
CA PRO A 45 -8.13 5.56 -9.83
C PRO A 45 -8.33 6.92 -9.16
N TYR A 46 -7.70 7.15 -8.01
CA TYR A 46 -7.78 8.42 -7.27
C TYR A 46 -6.55 9.28 -7.53
N ASP A 47 -6.75 10.59 -7.68
CA ASP A 47 -5.68 11.58 -7.84
C ASP A 47 -4.71 11.58 -6.65
N VAL A 48 -5.24 11.35 -5.44
CA VAL A 48 -4.47 11.28 -4.19
C VAL A 48 -4.80 9.96 -3.49
N PRO A 49 -4.11 8.85 -3.82
CA PRO A 49 -4.30 7.58 -3.13
C PRO A 49 -3.87 7.67 -1.66
N GLN A 50 -4.49 6.86 -0.80
CA GLN A 50 -3.93 6.61 0.52
C GLN A 50 -2.65 5.77 0.37
N TRP A 51 -1.48 6.41 0.55
CA TRP A 51 -0.18 5.75 0.53
C TRP A 51 0.55 5.99 1.86
N ILE A 52 0.78 4.91 2.62
CA ILE A 52 1.46 4.96 3.92
C ILE A 52 2.42 3.78 3.99
N THR A 53 3.68 4.06 4.32
CA THR A 53 4.74 3.05 4.41
C THR A 53 5.12 2.85 5.88
N LEU A 54 5.21 1.60 6.32
CA LEU A 54 5.58 1.25 7.70
C LEU A 54 6.85 0.39 7.67
N PRO A 55 7.91 0.74 8.41
CA PRO A 55 9.11 -0.09 8.47
C PRO A 55 8.82 -1.38 9.24
N VAL A 56 9.24 -2.52 8.69
CA VAL A 56 9.23 -3.81 9.39
C VAL A 56 10.52 -3.90 10.22
N THR A 57 10.39 -3.88 11.55
CA THR A 57 11.54 -3.90 12.48
C THR A 57 11.89 -5.29 12.99
N GLY A 58 11.14 -6.32 12.59
CA GLY A 58 11.35 -7.71 12.99
C GLY A 58 10.30 -8.64 12.37
N GLY A 59 10.57 -9.94 12.37
CA GLY A 59 9.70 -10.96 11.78
C GLY A 59 10.35 -12.32 11.76
N SER A 60 9.66 -13.31 11.20
CA SER A 60 10.26 -14.63 10.93
C SER A 60 11.36 -14.48 9.89
N GLU A 61 12.58 -14.94 10.21
CA GLU A 61 13.74 -14.87 9.33
C GLU A 61 13.42 -15.47 7.95
N ALA A 62 12.86 -16.68 7.92
CA ALA A 62 12.50 -17.35 6.67
C ALA A 62 11.51 -16.55 5.80
N TYR A 63 10.55 -15.86 6.42
CA TYR A 63 9.58 -15.06 5.69
C TYR A 63 10.20 -13.78 5.14
N LEU A 64 11.04 -13.11 5.93
CA LEU A 64 11.72 -11.89 5.49
C LEU A 64 12.72 -12.19 4.36
N SER A 65 13.47 -13.30 4.44
CA SER A 65 14.34 -13.75 3.35
C SER A 65 13.55 -14.02 2.08
N TRP A 66 12.40 -14.71 2.19
CA TRP A 66 11.53 -14.96 1.04
C TRP A 66 11.01 -13.66 0.39
N VAL A 67 10.60 -12.66 1.19
CA VAL A 67 10.19 -11.35 0.64
C VAL A 67 11.32 -10.69 -0.14
N VAL A 68 12.56 -10.75 0.37
CA VAL A 68 13.74 -10.21 -0.34
C VAL A 68 13.97 -10.95 -1.66
N GLU A 69 13.91 -12.28 -1.64
CA GLU A 69 14.12 -13.12 -2.83
C GLU A 69 13.07 -12.85 -3.92
N GLU A 70 11.77 -12.80 -3.57
CA GLU A 70 10.68 -12.56 -4.52
C GLU A 70 10.65 -11.13 -5.09
N THR A 71 11.36 -10.20 -4.46
CA THR A 71 11.37 -8.80 -4.88
C THR A 71 12.70 -8.35 -5.46
N ALA A 72 13.70 -9.23 -5.50
CA ALA A 72 14.96 -9.00 -6.18
C ALA A 72 14.73 -8.66 -7.67
N GLN A 73 15.60 -7.81 -8.23
CA GLN A 73 15.69 -7.64 -9.67
C GLN A 73 16.65 -8.70 -10.23
N ASP A 74 16.34 -9.22 -11.42
CA ASP A 74 17.34 -9.86 -12.27
C ASP A 74 18.41 -8.85 -12.72
#